data_AF-A0A376L7T7-F1
#
_entry.id   AF-A0A376L7T7-F1
#
_cell.length_a   1.000
_cell.length_b   1.000
_cell.length_c   1.000
_cell.angle_alpha   90.00
_cell.angle_beta   90.00
_cell.angle_gamma   90.00
#
_symmetry.space_group_name_H-M   'P 1'
#
loop_
_entity.id
_entity.type
_entity.pdbx_description
1 polymer ?
#
loop_
_entity_poly.entity_id
_entity_poly.type
_entity_poly.pdbx_seq_one_letter_code
_entity_poly.pdbx_strand_id
1 'polypeptide(L)'
;MFGLHWGLVPLCINNFTVLGYDTMIPLLMPAIMAQVGAALGVFLCERDAQKKVVAGSAALTGLFGITEPAVYGVNLPRKYPFVIACISGALGATIIGYAQTKVYSFGLPSIFTFMQTIPSTGIDFTVWASVIGGVIAIGCAFVGTVMLHFITAKRQPAQGAPQEKTPEVITPPEQGGICSPMTGEIVPLIHVADTTFASGLLGKGIAILPSVGEVRSPVAGRIASLFATLHAIGIESDDGVELLIHVGIDTVKLDGKFFSAHVNVGDKVNTGDRLISFDIPAIREAGFDLTTPVLISNSDDFTDVLPHGTAQISAGEPLLSIIR
;
A
#
# COMPACT_ATOMS: atom_id res chain seq x y z
N MET A 1 -11.26 -5.35 6.78
CA MET A 1 -11.68 -5.23 8.21
C MET A 1 -11.11 -3.95 8.80
N PHE A 2 -11.59 -2.78 8.36
CA PHE A 2 -11.21 -1.50 8.95
C PHE A 2 -12.11 -1.20 10.13
N GLY A 3 -11.55 -0.65 11.22
CA GLY A 3 -12.37 -0.05 12.28
C GLY A 3 -13.13 -1.00 13.21
N LEU A 4 -13.24 -2.30 12.89
CA LEU A 4 -14.09 -3.22 13.67
C LEU A 4 -13.66 -3.33 15.15
N HIS A 5 -12.35 -3.23 15.42
CA HIS A 5 -11.82 -3.17 16.78
C HIS A 5 -12.09 -1.83 17.49
N TRP A 6 -12.30 -0.74 16.74
CA TRP A 6 -12.73 0.55 17.31
C TRP A 6 -14.15 0.48 17.88
N GLY A 7 -14.96 -0.48 17.43
CA GLY A 7 -16.25 -0.79 18.05
C GLY A 7 -16.14 -1.25 19.52
N LEU A 8 -14.96 -1.70 19.97
CA LEU A 8 -14.71 -2.09 21.36
C LEU A 8 -14.31 -0.90 22.25
N VAL A 9 -13.88 0.22 21.66
CA VAL A 9 -13.39 1.40 22.40
C VAL A 9 -14.45 1.99 23.34
N PRO A 10 -15.73 2.17 22.95
CA PRO A 10 -16.77 2.63 23.86
C PRO A 10 -16.94 1.73 25.09
N LEU A 11 -16.77 0.42 24.91
CA LEU A 11 -16.86 -0.55 26.00
C LEU A 11 -15.66 -0.41 26.96
N CYS A 12 -14.45 -0.23 26.42
CA CYS A 12 -13.26 0.06 27.24
C CYS A 12 -13.42 1.37 28.04
N ILE A 13 -13.96 2.44 27.43
CA ILE A 13 -14.23 3.71 28.11
C ILE A 13 -15.26 3.52 29.24
N ASN A 14 -16.31 2.73 28.99
CA ASN A 14 -17.27 2.38 30.03
C ASN A 14 -16.61 1.62 31.20
N ASN A 15 -15.70 0.68 30.91
CA ASN A 15 -14.96 -0.04 31.95
C ASN A 15 -14.11 0.91 32.81
N PHE A 16 -13.43 1.88 32.21
CA PHE A 16 -12.72 2.91 32.99
C PHE A 16 -13.67 3.73 33.88
N THR A 17 -14.85 4.07 33.37
CA THR A 17 -15.82 4.90 34.11
C THR A 17 -16.46 4.14 35.28
N VAL A 18 -16.75 2.84 35.11
CA VAL A 18 -17.47 2.03 36.11
C VAL A 18 -16.51 1.29 37.05
N LEU A 19 -15.43 0.70 36.52
CA LEU A 19 -14.50 -0.16 37.25
C LEU A 19 -13.20 0.54 37.62
N GLY A 20 -12.89 1.68 37.00
CA GLY A 20 -11.61 2.39 37.18
C GLY A 20 -10.44 1.74 36.44
N TYR A 21 -10.68 0.67 35.68
CA TYR A 21 -9.68 -0.05 34.89
C TYR A 21 -10.34 -0.79 33.72
N ASP A 22 -9.53 -1.22 32.75
CA ASP A 22 -9.98 -2.04 31.63
C ASP A 22 -9.12 -3.31 31.45
N THR A 23 -9.75 -4.41 31.04
CA THR A 23 -9.10 -5.71 30.79
C THR A 23 -9.00 -6.05 29.30
N MET A 24 -9.62 -5.26 28.41
CA MET A 24 -9.69 -5.57 26.98
C MET A 24 -8.53 -4.96 26.18
N ILE A 25 -8.16 -3.71 26.47
CA ILE A 25 -6.99 -3.03 25.92
C ILE A 25 -5.70 -3.85 26.07
N PRO A 26 -5.39 -4.44 27.24
CA PRO A 26 -4.21 -5.29 27.39
C PRO A 26 -4.16 -6.46 26.39
N LEU A 27 -5.31 -7.00 25.96
CA LEU A 27 -5.37 -8.12 25.01
C LEU A 27 -5.01 -7.71 23.58
N LEU A 28 -5.12 -6.42 23.25
CA LEU A 28 -4.74 -5.89 21.93
C LEU A 28 -3.23 -5.79 21.77
N MET A 29 -2.49 -5.60 22.87
CA MET A 29 -1.04 -5.38 22.84
C MET A 29 -0.27 -6.55 22.20
N PRO A 30 -0.50 -7.82 22.58
CA PRO A 30 0.14 -8.96 21.92
C PRO A 30 -0.14 -9.05 20.41
N ALA A 31 -1.34 -8.69 19.97
CA ALA A 31 -1.68 -8.70 18.56
C ALA A 31 -0.84 -7.69 17.78
N ILE A 32 -0.65 -6.47 18.33
CA ILE A 32 0.22 -5.45 17.74
C ILE A 32 1.68 -5.92 17.71
N MET A 33 2.18 -6.44 18.82
CA MET A 33 3.56 -6.93 18.91
C MET A 33 3.81 -8.11 17.96
N ALA A 34 2.82 -8.98 17.76
CA ALA A 34 2.92 -10.05 16.78
C ALA A 34 2.98 -9.54 15.34
N GLN A 35 2.22 -8.49 14.98
CA GLN A 35 2.32 -7.87 13.66
C GLN A 35 3.70 -7.23 13.43
N VAL A 36 4.26 -6.57 14.46
CA VAL A 36 5.63 -6.06 14.45
C VAL A 36 6.64 -7.20 14.27
N GLY A 37 6.49 -8.30 15.02
CA GLY A 37 7.37 -9.47 14.94
C GLY A 37 7.36 -10.12 13.56
N ALA A 38 6.17 -10.26 12.95
CA ALA A 38 6.06 -10.76 11.59
C ALA A 38 6.69 -9.80 10.57
N ALA A 39 6.50 -8.48 10.72
CA ALA A 39 7.13 -7.49 9.84
C ALA A 39 8.67 -7.50 9.95
N LEU A 40 9.21 -7.66 11.17
CA LEU A 40 10.64 -7.86 11.40
C LEU A 40 11.15 -9.18 10.81
N GLY A 41 10.35 -10.23 10.86
CA GLY A 41 10.66 -11.52 10.24
C GLY A 41 10.75 -11.39 8.72
N VAL A 42 9.81 -10.66 8.11
CA VAL A 42 9.86 -10.32 6.68
C VAL A 42 11.08 -9.44 6.39
N PHE A 43 11.37 -8.41 7.19
CA PHE A 43 12.55 -7.56 7.02
C PHE A 43 13.87 -8.35 6.95
N LEU A 44 14.02 -9.38 7.79
CA LEU A 44 15.22 -10.21 7.81
C LEU A 44 15.31 -11.13 6.58
N CYS A 45 14.17 -11.67 6.15
CA CYS A 45 14.07 -12.62 5.06
C CYS A 45 14.07 -11.97 3.67
N GLU A 46 13.62 -10.72 3.57
CA GLU A 46 13.45 -10.01 2.31
C GLU A 46 14.80 -9.67 1.66
N ARG A 47 14.90 -9.91 0.36
CA ARG A 47 16.10 -9.63 -0.43
C ARG A 47 16.02 -8.31 -1.19
N ASP A 48 14.81 -7.90 -1.53
CA ASP A 48 14.53 -6.64 -2.22
C ASP A 48 14.76 -5.45 -1.27
N ALA A 49 15.63 -4.52 -1.66
CA ALA A 49 16.02 -3.38 -0.84
C ALA A 49 14.84 -2.46 -0.50
N GLN A 50 13.93 -2.21 -1.45
CA GLN A 50 12.77 -1.35 -1.23
C GLN A 50 11.77 -2.03 -0.29
N LYS A 51 11.41 -3.29 -0.55
CA LYS A 51 10.47 -4.04 0.32
C LYS A 51 11.04 -4.25 1.72
N LYS A 52 12.36 -4.38 1.83
CA LYS A 52 13.07 -4.43 3.12
C LYS A 52 12.98 -3.10 3.85
N VAL A 53 13.20 -1.96 3.18
CA VAL A 53 13.02 -0.64 3.81
C VAL A 53 11.58 -0.46 4.30
N VAL A 54 10.59 -0.85 3.49
CA VAL A 54 9.17 -0.81 3.87
C VAL A 54 8.88 -1.71 5.08
N ALA A 55 9.41 -2.93 5.11
CA ALA A 55 9.22 -3.84 6.24
C ALA A 55 9.85 -3.31 7.53
N GLY A 56 11.05 -2.72 7.45
CA GLY A 56 11.74 -2.12 8.59
C GLY A 56 11.03 -0.88 9.13
N SER A 57 10.60 0.03 8.26
CA SER A 57 9.87 1.24 8.67
C SER A 57 8.49 0.90 9.24
N ALA A 58 7.78 -0.06 8.64
CA ALA A 58 6.50 -0.55 9.12
C ALA A 58 6.59 -1.25 10.49
N ALA A 59 7.65 -2.02 10.74
CA ALA A 59 7.90 -2.61 12.05
C ALA A 59 8.13 -1.53 13.12
N LEU A 60 8.90 -0.49 12.76
CA LEU A 60 9.18 0.63 13.67
C LEU A 60 7.92 1.41 14.03
N THR A 61 7.08 1.76 13.05
CA THR A 61 5.81 2.48 13.30
C THR A 61 4.81 1.61 14.06
N GLY A 62 4.79 0.29 13.77
CA GLY A 62 3.97 -0.68 14.49
C GLY A 62 4.30 -0.79 15.98
N LEU A 63 5.57 -0.61 16.36
CA LEU A 63 5.98 -0.62 17.77
C LEU A 63 5.29 0.49 18.59
N PHE A 64 5.01 1.63 17.93
CA PHE A 64 4.34 2.78 18.51
C PHE A 64 2.82 2.78 18.31
N GLY A 65 2.25 1.66 17.85
CA GLY A 65 0.80 1.47 17.72
C GLY A 65 0.23 1.82 16.34
N ILE A 66 1.06 2.26 15.38
CA ILE A 66 0.63 2.50 14.00
C ILE A 66 0.84 1.21 13.20
N THR A 67 -0.19 0.37 13.11
CA THR A 67 -0.06 -1.00 12.59
C THR A 67 -0.45 -1.14 11.13
N GLU A 68 -1.06 -0.13 10.53
CA GLU A 68 -1.53 -0.13 9.15
C GLU A 68 -0.41 -0.45 8.14
N PRO A 69 0.80 0.14 8.24
CA PRO A 69 1.89 -0.21 7.34
C PRO A 69 2.36 -1.66 7.51
N ALA A 70 2.37 -2.19 8.74
CA ALA A 70 2.82 -3.56 9.02
C ALA A 70 1.80 -4.60 8.55
N VAL A 71 0.52 -4.36 8.85
CA VAL A 71 -0.56 -5.28 8.47
C VAL A 71 -0.74 -5.26 6.95
N TYR A 72 -0.98 -4.09 6.36
CA TYR A 72 -1.39 -3.99 4.96
C TYR A 72 -0.21 -3.88 3.99
N GLY A 73 0.87 -3.19 4.39
CA GLY A 73 2.04 -3.02 3.54
C GLY A 73 2.99 -4.23 3.52
N VAL A 74 2.97 -5.06 4.58
CA VAL A 74 3.99 -6.12 4.76
C VAL A 74 3.37 -7.51 4.92
N ASN A 75 2.52 -7.70 5.94
CA ASN A 75 2.12 -9.03 6.40
C ASN A 75 0.97 -9.63 5.59
N LEU A 76 -0.09 -8.87 5.35
CA LEU A 76 -1.31 -9.32 4.67
C LEU A 76 -1.06 -9.69 3.19
N PRO A 77 -0.30 -8.91 2.39
CA PRO A 77 -0.02 -9.28 1.00
C PRO A 77 0.71 -10.63 0.88
N ARG A 78 1.55 -10.95 1.88
CA ARG A 78 2.32 -12.20 1.93
C ARG A 78 1.52 -13.38 2.53
N LYS A 79 0.32 -13.15 3.06
CA LYS A 79 -0.62 -14.12 3.69
C LYS A 79 -0.06 -14.90 4.89
N TYR A 80 1.05 -15.63 4.74
CA TYR A 80 1.63 -16.46 5.79
C TYR A 80 2.16 -15.67 7.00
N PRO A 81 2.84 -14.51 6.87
CA PRO A 81 3.30 -13.75 8.04
C PRO A 81 2.11 -13.21 8.84
N PHE A 82 1.03 -12.82 8.15
CA PHE A 82 -0.19 -12.36 8.79
C PHE A 82 -0.87 -13.45 9.62
N VAL A 83 -1.01 -14.67 9.07
CA VAL A 83 -1.59 -15.81 9.83
C VAL A 83 -0.74 -16.16 11.04
N ILE A 84 0.58 -16.20 10.88
CA ILE A 84 1.52 -16.45 11.98
C ILE A 84 1.42 -15.36 13.05
N ALA A 85 1.30 -14.11 12.66
CA ALA A 85 1.08 -13.00 13.59
C ALA A 85 -0.23 -13.14 14.36
N CYS A 86 -1.34 -13.54 13.70
CA CYS A 86 -2.60 -13.79 14.39
C CYS A 86 -2.49 -14.91 15.43
N ILE A 87 -1.86 -16.04 15.08
CA ILE A 87 -1.65 -17.16 15.99
C ILE A 87 -0.75 -16.75 17.17
N SER A 88 0.35 -16.05 16.88
CA SER A 88 1.31 -15.61 17.90
C SER A 88 0.69 -14.55 18.83
N GLY A 89 -0.12 -13.65 18.28
CA GLY A 89 -0.89 -12.68 19.04
C GLY A 89 -1.90 -13.36 19.97
N ALA A 90 -2.59 -14.40 19.51
CA ALA A 90 -3.50 -15.18 20.35
C ALA A 90 -2.79 -15.90 21.51
N LEU A 91 -1.58 -16.44 21.26
CA LEU A 91 -0.75 -17.04 22.31
C LEU A 91 -0.37 -16.02 23.38
N GLY A 92 0.12 -14.85 22.99
CA GLY A 92 0.45 -13.77 23.93
C GLY A 92 -0.79 -13.24 24.67
N ALA A 93 -1.91 -13.07 23.98
CA ALA A 93 -3.18 -12.63 24.57
C ALA A 93 -3.74 -13.65 25.58
N THR A 94 -3.50 -14.95 25.38
CA THR A 94 -3.91 -16.00 26.33
C THR A 94 -3.21 -15.83 27.67
N ILE A 95 -1.92 -15.48 27.68
CA ILE A 95 -1.14 -15.26 28.91
C ILE A 95 -1.65 -14.03 29.66
N ILE A 96 -1.86 -12.92 28.94
CA ILE A 96 -2.39 -11.68 29.50
C ILE A 96 -3.82 -11.88 30.03
N GLY A 97 -4.66 -12.61 29.28
CA GLY A 97 -6.02 -12.93 29.67
C GLY A 97 -6.07 -13.84 30.89
N TYR A 98 -5.20 -14.86 30.98
CA TYR A 98 -5.12 -15.74 32.15
C TYR A 98 -4.68 -14.97 33.41
N ALA A 99 -3.71 -14.06 33.26
CA ALA A 99 -3.26 -13.20 34.35
C ALA A 99 -4.28 -12.11 34.75
N GLN A 100 -5.37 -11.95 33.99
CA GLN A 100 -6.38 -10.92 34.17
C GLN A 100 -5.76 -9.52 34.26
N THR A 101 -4.77 -9.25 33.41
CA THR A 101 -4.04 -7.97 33.39
C THR A 101 -5.00 -6.82 33.13
N LYS A 102 -4.78 -5.72 33.86
CA LYS A 102 -5.59 -4.51 33.82
C LYS A 102 -4.76 -3.34 33.34
N VAL A 103 -5.38 -2.39 32.64
CA VAL A 103 -4.83 -1.05 32.43
C VAL A 103 -5.60 -0.04 33.26
N TYR A 104 -4.89 0.96 33.78
CA TYR A 104 -5.46 2.01 34.65
C TYR A 104 -5.57 3.38 33.97
N SER A 105 -5.08 3.48 32.72
CA SER A 105 -5.18 4.68 31.90
C SER A 105 -5.55 4.31 30.48
N PHE A 106 -6.28 5.17 29.80
CA PHE A 106 -6.59 5.01 28.39
C PHE A 106 -5.43 5.50 27.53
N GLY A 107 -5.01 4.69 26.57
CA GLY A 107 -4.01 5.06 25.59
C GLY A 107 -4.04 4.11 24.39
N LEU A 108 -3.41 4.55 23.29
CA LEU A 108 -3.28 3.69 22.12
C LEU A 108 -2.41 2.47 22.46
N PRO A 109 -2.86 1.25 22.13
CA PRO A 109 -2.08 0.06 22.42
C PRO A 109 -0.76 0.09 21.63
N SER A 110 0.36 -0.09 22.34
CA SER A 110 1.72 0.04 21.79
C SER A 110 2.71 -0.61 22.74
N ILE A 111 4.01 -0.44 22.49
CA ILE A 111 5.03 -0.78 23.47
C ILE A 111 4.74 -0.11 24.83
N PHE A 112 4.16 1.09 24.88
CA PHE A 112 3.90 1.79 26.14
C PHE A 112 2.71 1.25 26.94
N THR A 113 1.98 0.26 26.42
CA THR A 113 0.86 -0.35 27.16
C THR A 113 1.33 -1.00 28.47
N PHE A 114 2.57 -1.49 28.58
CA PHE A 114 3.07 -1.98 29.88
C PHE A 114 3.10 -0.89 30.94
N MET A 115 3.36 0.38 30.58
CA MET A 115 3.32 1.49 31.54
C MET A 115 1.90 1.75 32.04
N GLN A 116 0.90 1.54 31.17
CA GLN A 116 -0.52 1.68 31.51
C GLN A 116 -1.02 0.55 32.42
N THR A 117 -0.32 -0.59 32.46
CA THR A 117 -0.66 -1.74 33.32
C THR A 117 -0.12 -1.64 34.75
N ILE A 118 0.72 -0.64 35.07
CA ILE A 118 1.34 -0.51 36.40
C ILE A 118 0.28 -0.08 37.43
N PRO A 119 -0.04 -0.91 38.42
CA PRO A 119 -0.93 -0.53 39.52
C PRO A 119 -0.27 0.48 40.47
N SER A 120 -1.08 1.16 41.29
CA SER A 120 -0.60 2.07 42.34
C SER A 120 0.24 1.39 43.43
N THR A 121 0.17 0.06 43.54
CA THR A 121 0.97 -0.77 44.45
C THR A 121 2.36 -1.12 43.93
N GLY A 122 2.69 -0.73 42.69
CA GLY A 122 3.97 -1.04 42.03
C GLY A 122 3.90 -2.23 41.07
N ILE A 123 5.05 -2.62 40.51
CA ILE A 123 5.16 -3.67 39.48
C ILE A 123 4.81 -5.04 40.09
N ASP A 124 3.75 -5.65 39.60
CA ASP A 124 3.25 -6.95 40.04
C ASP A 124 3.32 -8.03 38.94
N PHE A 125 2.78 -9.21 39.22
CA PHE A 125 2.74 -10.32 38.26
C PHE A 125 1.92 -9.97 37.00
N THR A 126 0.94 -9.08 37.07
CA THR A 126 0.11 -8.71 35.91
C THR A 126 0.88 -7.85 34.90
N VAL A 127 1.77 -6.99 35.38
CA VAL A 127 2.71 -6.22 34.56
C VAL A 127 3.69 -7.16 33.87
N TRP A 128 4.25 -8.12 34.61
CA TRP A 128 5.16 -9.13 34.02
C TRP A 128 4.46 -10.02 33.00
N ALA A 129 3.20 -10.40 33.24
CA ALA A 129 2.40 -11.13 32.27
C ALA A 129 2.18 -10.34 30.97
N SER A 130 1.99 -9.02 31.07
CA SER A 130 1.90 -8.11 29.91
C SER A 130 3.19 -8.11 29.08
N VAL A 131 4.34 -7.94 29.75
CA VAL A 131 5.66 -7.95 29.11
C VAL A 131 5.96 -9.32 28.49
N ILE A 132 5.75 -10.41 29.23
CA ILE A 132 6.00 -11.77 28.76
C ILE A 132 5.08 -12.11 27.58
N GLY A 133 3.79 -11.77 27.67
CA GLY A 133 2.82 -11.98 26.58
C GLY A 133 3.21 -11.24 25.31
N GLY A 134 3.65 -9.99 25.43
CA GLY A 134 4.16 -9.20 24.31
C GLY A 134 5.45 -9.77 23.70
N VAL A 135 6.41 -10.16 24.54
CA VAL A 135 7.70 -10.76 24.11
C VAL A 135 7.50 -12.11 23.42
N ILE A 136 6.58 -12.94 23.93
CA ILE A 136 6.22 -14.22 23.30
C ILE A 136 5.53 -13.95 21.97
N ALA A 137 4.60 -13.00 21.90
CA ALA A 137 3.89 -12.68 20.66
C ALA A 137 4.84 -12.19 19.56
N ILE A 138 5.74 -11.25 19.87
CA ILE A 138 6.74 -10.75 18.91
C ILE A 138 7.75 -11.85 18.53
N GLY A 139 8.23 -12.62 19.51
CA GLY A 139 9.22 -13.67 19.30
C GLY A 139 8.68 -14.84 18.47
N CYS A 140 7.50 -15.36 18.82
CA CYS A 140 6.84 -16.41 18.04
C CYS A 140 6.48 -15.94 16.63
N ALA A 141 6.02 -14.70 16.47
CA ALA A 141 5.71 -14.17 15.16
C ALA A 141 6.95 -14.01 14.29
N PHE A 142 8.04 -13.49 14.86
CA PHE A 142 9.33 -13.33 14.19
C PHE A 142 9.92 -14.69 13.79
N VAL A 143 10.10 -15.60 14.75
CA VAL A 143 10.68 -16.92 14.51
C VAL A 143 9.81 -17.72 13.56
N GLY A 144 8.49 -17.73 13.76
CA GLY A 144 7.56 -18.44 12.89
C GLY A 144 7.62 -17.93 11.45
N THR A 145 7.67 -16.60 11.27
CA THR A 145 7.76 -15.99 9.93
C THR A 145 9.07 -16.35 9.24
N VAL A 146 10.19 -16.28 9.96
CA VAL A 146 11.52 -16.63 9.44
C VAL A 146 11.61 -18.12 9.11
N MET A 147 11.18 -19.00 10.03
CA MET A 147 11.20 -20.45 9.82
C MET A 147 10.34 -20.86 8.62
N LEU A 148 9.11 -20.36 8.55
CA LEU A 148 8.22 -20.72 7.45
C LEU A 148 8.74 -20.15 6.11
N HIS A 149 9.32 -18.95 6.12
CA HIS A 149 9.97 -18.38 4.94
C HIS A 149 11.13 -19.26 4.44
N PHE A 150 11.98 -19.80 5.32
CA PHE A 150 13.05 -20.72 4.91
C PHE A 150 12.52 -22.08 4.44
N ILE A 151 11.39 -22.55 4.98
CA ILE A 151 10.76 -23.80 4.55
C ILE A 151 10.08 -23.63 3.17
N THR A 152 9.42 -22.51 2.92
CA THR A 152 8.84 -22.19 1.61
C THR A 152 9.92 -21.84 0.58
N ALA A 153 10.98 -21.14 0.99
CA ALA A 153 12.15 -20.88 0.14
C ALA A 153 12.89 -22.18 -0.26
N LYS A 154 12.86 -23.23 0.57
CA LYS A 154 13.38 -24.57 0.19
C LYS A 154 12.49 -25.33 -0.79
N ARG A 155 11.22 -24.96 -0.95
CA ARG A 155 10.30 -25.53 -1.95
C ARG A 155 10.40 -24.85 -3.31
N GLN A 156 11.05 -23.70 -3.40
CA GLN A 156 11.46 -23.09 -4.65
C GLN A 156 12.94 -23.43 -4.92
N PRO A 157 13.29 -24.11 -6.03
CA PRO A 157 14.68 -24.14 -6.46
C PRO A 157 15.16 -22.70 -6.61
N ALA A 158 16.37 -22.43 -6.12
CA ALA A 158 16.98 -21.12 -6.06
C ALA A 158 16.91 -20.40 -7.43
N GLN A 159 16.03 -19.41 -7.55
CA GLN A 159 16.29 -18.29 -8.44
C GLN A 159 17.30 -17.40 -7.72
N GLY A 160 18.49 -17.34 -8.32
CA GLY A 160 19.63 -16.57 -7.83
C GLY A 160 19.25 -15.12 -7.60
N ALA A 161 19.87 -14.51 -6.60
CA ALA A 161 19.77 -13.09 -6.34
C ALA A 161 20.05 -12.29 -7.63
N PRO A 162 19.20 -11.33 -8.02
CA PRO A 162 19.61 -10.28 -8.95
C PRO A 162 20.64 -9.42 -8.22
N GLN A 163 21.89 -9.62 -8.61
CA GLN A 163 23.00 -8.76 -8.25
C GLN A 163 22.76 -7.41 -8.93
N GLU A 164 22.82 -6.35 -8.15
CA GLU A 164 22.81 -4.95 -8.56
C GLU A 164 23.77 -4.76 -9.74
N LYS A 165 23.23 -4.53 -10.93
CA LYS A 165 23.95 -4.03 -12.11
C LYS A 165 23.11 -2.94 -12.75
N THR A 166 23.78 -1.81 -12.93
CA THR A 166 23.41 -0.60 -13.69
C THR A 166 22.52 -0.93 -14.90
N PRO A 167 21.45 -0.16 -15.15
CA PRO A 167 20.52 -0.46 -16.23
C PRO A 167 21.20 -0.31 -17.58
N GLU A 168 21.56 -1.45 -18.17
CA GLU A 168 21.83 -1.58 -19.59
C GLU A 168 20.49 -1.88 -20.27
N VAL A 169 20.15 -1.05 -21.25
CA VAL A 169 18.90 -1.06 -22.01
C VAL A 169 18.71 -2.43 -22.65
N ILE A 170 17.73 -3.18 -22.16
CA ILE A 170 17.20 -4.35 -22.86
C ILE A 170 15.98 -3.86 -23.64
N THR A 171 16.11 -3.84 -24.96
CA THR A 171 14.99 -3.70 -25.90
C THR A 171 14.00 -4.87 -25.70
N PRO A 172 12.69 -4.61 -25.78
CA PRO A 172 11.66 -5.46 -25.17
C PRO A 172 11.42 -6.76 -25.97
N PRO A 173 11.04 -7.86 -25.30
CA PRO A 173 10.29 -8.91 -25.98
C PRO A 173 8.86 -8.43 -26.26
N GLU A 174 8.37 -8.72 -27.44
CA GLU A 174 6.96 -8.58 -27.83
C GLU A 174 6.07 -9.41 -26.88
N GLN A 175 5.48 -8.78 -25.86
CA GLN A 175 4.27 -9.23 -25.15
C GLN A 175 3.84 -8.22 -24.06
N GLY A 176 2.72 -7.51 -24.28
CA GLY A 176 1.92 -6.87 -23.23
C GLY A 176 2.41 -5.56 -22.58
N GLY A 177 3.05 -4.67 -23.34
CA GLY A 177 3.50 -3.35 -22.84
C GLY A 177 2.42 -2.26 -22.90
N ILE A 178 2.43 -1.34 -21.93
CA ILE A 178 1.63 -0.12 -21.93
C ILE A 178 2.51 1.03 -22.45
N CYS A 179 2.08 1.70 -23.52
CA CYS A 179 2.75 2.89 -24.03
C CYS A 179 2.42 4.13 -23.20
N SER A 180 3.26 5.16 -23.28
CA SER A 180 3.00 6.43 -22.61
C SER A 180 1.82 7.15 -23.28
N PRO A 181 0.80 7.56 -22.53
CA PRO A 181 -0.31 8.33 -23.08
C PRO A 181 0.05 9.80 -23.34
N MET A 182 1.20 10.28 -22.84
CA MET A 182 1.59 11.69 -22.91
C MET A 182 3.09 11.86 -23.07
N THR A 183 3.48 13.03 -23.59
CA THR A 183 4.88 13.49 -23.56
C THR A 183 5.09 14.35 -22.32
N GLY A 184 6.16 14.08 -21.56
CA GLY A 184 6.43 14.81 -20.32
C GLY A 184 7.51 14.21 -19.45
N GLU A 185 7.58 14.71 -18.22
CA GLU A 185 8.48 14.22 -17.18
C GLU A 185 7.81 13.08 -16.41
N ILE A 186 8.54 12.00 -16.16
CA ILE A 186 8.05 10.89 -15.35
C ILE A 186 8.17 11.23 -13.87
N VAL A 187 7.06 11.09 -13.14
CA VAL A 187 6.96 11.32 -11.70
C VAL A 187 6.58 9.99 -11.02
N PRO A 188 7.41 9.48 -10.08
CA PRO A 188 7.03 8.33 -9.27
C PRO A 188 5.72 8.57 -8.54
N LEU A 189 4.85 7.56 -8.49
CA LEU A 189 3.51 7.72 -7.91
C LEU A 189 3.56 8.21 -6.44
N ILE A 190 4.56 7.75 -5.68
CA ILE A 190 4.82 8.17 -4.29
C ILE A 190 5.12 9.67 -4.11
N HIS A 191 5.48 10.38 -5.18
CA HIS A 191 5.77 11.81 -5.17
C HIS A 191 4.59 12.68 -5.63
N VAL A 192 3.46 12.06 -5.98
CA VAL A 192 2.25 12.79 -6.35
C VAL A 192 1.64 13.44 -5.10
N ALA A 193 1.22 14.70 -5.22
CA ALA A 193 0.71 15.51 -4.11
C ALA A 193 -0.70 15.11 -3.58
N ASP A 194 -1.21 13.95 -4.01
CA ASP A 194 -2.49 13.38 -3.59
C ASP A 194 -2.27 12.00 -2.96
N THR A 195 -2.72 11.83 -1.73
CA THR A 195 -2.49 10.62 -0.94
C THR A 195 -3.21 9.39 -1.50
N THR A 196 -4.33 9.59 -2.19
CA THR A 196 -5.10 8.50 -2.80
C THR A 196 -4.32 7.85 -3.93
N PHE A 197 -3.66 8.68 -4.75
CA PHE A 197 -2.76 8.21 -5.80
C PHE A 197 -1.44 7.70 -5.23
N ALA A 198 -0.79 8.48 -4.36
CA ALA A 198 0.54 8.15 -3.83
C ALA A 198 0.58 6.86 -2.98
N SER A 199 -0.54 6.47 -2.39
CA SER A 199 -0.66 5.21 -1.64
C SER A 199 -0.76 3.96 -2.53
N GLY A 200 -1.03 4.11 -3.83
CA GLY A 200 -1.27 3.00 -4.75
C GLY A 200 -2.61 2.27 -4.53
N LEU A 201 -3.53 2.83 -3.73
CA LEU A 201 -4.83 2.22 -3.44
C LEU A 201 -5.72 2.03 -4.67
N LEU A 202 -5.53 2.85 -5.70
CA LEU A 202 -6.30 2.80 -6.97
C LEU A 202 -5.61 1.97 -8.06
N GLY A 203 -4.50 1.30 -7.71
CA GLY A 203 -3.71 0.48 -8.62
C GLY A 203 -2.24 0.90 -8.70
N LYS A 204 -1.41 0.00 -9.21
CA LYS A 204 0.01 0.29 -9.53
C LYS A 204 0.09 1.14 -10.79
N GLY A 205 1.07 2.04 -10.84
CA GLY A 205 1.29 2.88 -12.02
C GLY A 205 2.35 3.93 -11.80
N ILE A 206 2.31 4.95 -12.63
CA ILE A 206 3.25 6.07 -12.61
C ILE A 206 2.52 7.36 -12.99
N ALA A 207 3.06 8.50 -12.58
CA ALA A 207 2.50 9.79 -12.98
C ALA A 207 3.40 10.46 -14.03
N ILE A 208 2.80 11.33 -14.84
CA ILE A 208 3.51 12.10 -15.86
C ILE A 208 3.15 13.57 -15.65
N LEU A 209 4.16 14.45 -15.60
CA LEU A 209 3.95 15.88 -15.71
C LEU A 209 4.00 16.26 -17.20
N PRO A 210 2.84 16.52 -17.84
CA PRO A 210 2.77 16.66 -19.29
C PRO A 210 3.41 17.96 -19.77
N SER A 211 4.12 17.88 -20.89
CA SER A 211 4.62 19.03 -21.65
C SER A 211 3.73 19.36 -22.85
N VAL A 212 2.87 18.41 -23.27
CA VAL A 212 1.90 18.57 -24.35
C VAL A 212 0.49 18.30 -23.82
N GLY A 213 -0.46 19.18 -24.16
CA GLY A 213 -1.85 19.14 -23.70
C GLY A 213 -2.72 18.08 -24.39
N GLU A 214 -2.26 16.84 -24.42
CA GLU A 214 -2.94 15.73 -25.09
C GLU A 214 -2.73 14.40 -24.38
N VAL A 215 -3.81 13.62 -24.28
CA VAL A 215 -3.82 12.22 -23.85
C VAL A 215 -4.07 11.36 -25.08
N ARG A 216 -3.18 10.38 -25.31
CA ARG A 216 -3.32 9.35 -26.33
C ARG A 216 -3.56 7.99 -25.72
N SER A 217 -4.13 7.06 -26.48
CA SER A 217 -4.38 5.71 -26.02
C SER A 217 -3.06 4.98 -25.80
N PRO A 218 -2.80 4.45 -24.59
CA PRO A 218 -1.59 3.71 -24.30
C PRO A 218 -1.65 2.25 -24.78
N VAL A 219 -2.84 1.76 -25.14
CA VAL A 219 -3.12 0.38 -25.54
C VAL A 219 -4.20 0.34 -26.63
N ALA A 220 -4.34 -0.81 -27.29
CA ALA A 220 -5.55 -1.14 -28.06
C ALA A 220 -6.62 -1.71 -27.12
N GLY A 221 -7.88 -1.28 -27.29
CA GLY A 221 -8.97 -1.70 -26.42
C GLY A 221 -10.25 -0.89 -26.60
N ARG A 222 -11.01 -0.77 -25.51
CA ARG A 222 -12.28 -0.04 -25.47
C ARG A 222 -12.29 1.00 -24.36
N ILE A 223 -12.91 2.15 -24.62
CA ILE A 223 -13.17 3.16 -23.57
C ILE A 223 -14.22 2.62 -22.60
N ALA A 224 -13.78 2.26 -21.40
CA ALA A 224 -14.64 1.72 -20.35
C ALA A 224 -15.40 2.83 -19.61
N SER A 225 -14.77 3.98 -19.40
CA SER A 225 -15.40 5.13 -18.77
C SER A 225 -14.78 6.45 -19.23
N LEU A 226 -15.60 7.49 -19.26
CA LEU A 226 -15.18 8.87 -19.49
C LEU A 226 -15.90 9.74 -18.47
N PHE A 227 -15.15 10.49 -17.67
CA PHE A 227 -15.71 11.28 -16.58
C PHE A 227 -16.45 12.50 -17.13
N ALA A 228 -17.52 12.94 -16.46
CA ALA A 228 -18.36 14.05 -16.93
C ALA A 228 -17.58 15.35 -17.17
N THR A 229 -16.58 15.63 -16.34
CA THR A 229 -15.70 16.79 -16.45
C THR A 229 -14.46 16.54 -17.32
N LEU A 230 -14.41 15.42 -18.04
CA LEU A 230 -13.42 15.05 -19.08
C LEU A 230 -11.95 15.02 -18.65
N HIS A 231 -11.66 15.16 -17.36
CA HIS A 231 -10.30 15.11 -16.80
C HIS A 231 -9.77 13.68 -16.63
N ALA A 232 -10.63 12.66 -16.64
CA ALA A 232 -10.22 11.28 -16.44
C ALA A 232 -10.91 10.33 -17.42
N ILE A 233 -10.17 9.30 -17.82
CA ILE A 233 -10.63 8.28 -18.77
C ILE A 233 -10.14 6.89 -18.33
N GLY A 234 -11.04 5.92 -18.41
CA GLY A 234 -10.77 4.51 -18.15
C GLY A 234 -10.78 3.71 -19.46
N ILE A 235 -9.79 2.84 -19.65
CA ILE A 235 -9.60 2.03 -20.87
C ILE A 235 -9.45 0.57 -20.44
N GLU A 236 -10.25 -0.30 -21.04
CA GLU A 236 -10.06 -1.75 -20.91
C GLU A 236 -9.32 -2.23 -22.16
N SER A 237 -8.11 -2.77 -22.00
CA SER A 237 -7.35 -3.30 -23.12
C SER A 237 -7.97 -4.61 -23.63
N ASP A 238 -7.72 -4.95 -24.90
CA ASP A 238 -8.13 -6.25 -25.46
C ASP A 238 -7.48 -7.45 -24.71
N ASP A 239 -6.45 -7.16 -23.93
CA ASP A 239 -5.64 -8.05 -23.10
C ASP A 239 -6.13 -8.13 -21.64
N GLY A 240 -7.25 -7.49 -21.30
CA GLY A 240 -7.87 -7.51 -19.97
C GLY A 240 -7.21 -6.60 -18.92
N VAL A 241 -6.42 -5.62 -19.36
CA VAL A 241 -5.80 -4.62 -18.48
C VAL A 241 -6.74 -3.42 -18.35
N GLU A 242 -7.09 -3.06 -17.13
CA GLU A 242 -7.91 -1.88 -16.84
C GLU A 242 -7.00 -0.70 -16.51
N LEU A 243 -6.94 0.30 -17.39
CA LEU A 243 -6.16 1.51 -17.21
C LEU A 243 -7.04 2.69 -16.78
N LEU A 244 -6.51 3.50 -15.87
CA LEU A 244 -7.07 4.78 -15.48
C LEU A 244 -6.04 5.88 -15.74
N ILE A 245 -6.41 6.88 -16.54
CA ILE A 245 -5.62 8.09 -16.78
C ILE A 245 -6.39 9.27 -16.16
N HIS A 246 -5.77 9.97 -15.21
CA HIS A 246 -6.38 11.08 -14.49
C HIS A 246 -5.56 12.37 -14.68
N VAL A 247 -6.01 13.26 -15.57
CA VAL A 247 -5.28 14.47 -15.96
C VAL A 247 -5.29 15.50 -14.84
N GLY A 248 -4.14 15.70 -14.21
CA GLY A 248 -3.95 16.63 -13.09
C GLY A 248 -4.57 16.19 -11.77
N ILE A 249 -4.32 16.93 -10.70
CA ILE A 249 -4.87 16.70 -9.36
C ILE A 249 -5.98 17.71 -9.09
N ASP A 250 -7.10 17.24 -8.53
CA ASP A 250 -8.28 18.06 -8.22
C ASP A 250 -8.93 18.77 -9.42
N THR A 251 -8.55 18.43 -10.66
CA THR A 251 -9.04 19.05 -11.91
C THR A 251 -10.52 18.80 -12.17
N VAL A 252 -11.15 17.86 -11.47
CA VAL A 252 -12.62 17.73 -11.43
C VAL A 252 -13.32 19.04 -11.07
N LYS A 253 -12.68 19.90 -10.25
CA LYS A 253 -13.20 21.21 -9.82
C LYS A 253 -13.28 22.25 -10.95
N LEU A 254 -12.66 21.98 -12.10
CA LEU A 254 -12.75 22.83 -13.30
C LEU A 254 -14.06 22.66 -14.06
N ASP A 255 -14.88 21.66 -13.69
CA ASP A 255 -16.20 21.42 -14.28
C ASP A 255 -16.19 21.29 -15.82
N GLY A 256 -15.19 20.56 -16.34
CA GLY A 256 -15.01 20.34 -17.77
C GLY A 256 -14.35 21.49 -18.54
N LYS A 257 -14.08 22.64 -17.90
CA LYS A 257 -13.36 23.74 -18.54
C LYS A 257 -11.96 23.31 -18.93
N PHE A 258 -11.52 23.77 -20.11
CA PHE A 258 -10.19 23.53 -20.66
C PHE A 258 -9.92 22.09 -21.12
N PHE A 259 -10.91 21.20 -21.08
CA PHE A 259 -10.82 19.84 -21.60
C PHE A 259 -11.69 19.65 -22.84
N SER A 260 -11.30 18.74 -23.73
CA SER A 260 -12.09 18.32 -24.89
C SER A 260 -11.84 16.84 -25.15
N ALA A 261 -12.90 16.04 -25.18
CA ALA A 261 -12.82 14.62 -25.49
C ALA A 261 -13.01 14.39 -27.00
N HIS A 262 -12.30 13.39 -27.52
CA HIS A 262 -12.33 12.98 -28.93
C HIS A 262 -12.91 11.57 -29.11
N VAL A 263 -13.38 10.97 -28.03
CA VAL A 263 -13.92 9.60 -27.95
C VAL A 263 -15.13 9.58 -27.02
N ASN A 264 -15.98 8.56 -27.18
CA ASN A 264 -17.12 8.28 -26.32
C ASN A 264 -16.93 6.96 -25.57
N VAL A 265 -17.68 6.78 -24.48
CA VAL A 265 -17.73 5.50 -23.77
C VAL A 265 -18.22 4.40 -24.71
N GLY A 266 -17.50 3.29 -24.70
CA GLY A 266 -17.74 2.15 -25.59
C GLY A 266 -17.01 2.22 -26.92
N ASP A 267 -16.36 3.32 -27.29
CA ASP A 267 -15.58 3.38 -28.53
C ASP A 267 -14.37 2.43 -28.46
N LYS A 268 -14.03 1.81 -29.60
CA LYS A 268 -12.78 1.07 -29.76
C LYS A 268 -11.66 2.02 -30.14
N VAL A 269 -10.49 1.83 -29.55
CA VAL A 269 -9.30 2.66 -29.77
C VAL A 269 -8.08 1.78 -30.02
N ASN A 270 -7.17 2.26 -30.86
CA ASN A 270 -5.84 1.68 -31.06
C ASN A 270 -4.80 2.48 -30.28
N THR A 271 -3.65 1.85 -30.01
CA THR A 271 -2.50 2.54 -29.39
C THR A 271 -2.14 3.79 -30.19
N GLY A 272 -2.03 4.93 -29.51
CA GLY A 272 -1.68 6.23 -30.09
C GLY A 272 -2.88 7.10 -30.50
N ASP A 273 -4.10 6.57 -30.51
CA ASP A 273 -5.31 7.35 -30.84
C ASP A 273 -5.52 8.50 -29.84
N ARG A 274 -5.97 9.65 -30.33
CA ARG A 274 -6.20 10.84 -29.49
C ARG A 274 -7.46 10.65 -28.65
N LEU A 275 -7.35 10.83 -27.33
CA LEU A 275 -8.44 10.63 -26.39
C LEU A 275 -8.98 11.95 -25.84
N ILE A 276 -8.12 12.74 -25.21
CA ILE A 276 -8.45 14.01 -24.57
C ILE A 276 -7.43 15.07 -24.98
N SER A 277 -7.88 16.30 -25.24
CA SER A 277 -7.01 17.47 -25.34
C SER A 277 -7.33 18.45 -24.22
N PHE A 278 -6.31 19.15 -23.73
CA PHE A 278 -6.47 20.10 -22.64
C PHE A 278 -5.49 21.28 -22.73
N ASP A 279 -5.88 22.40 -22.13
CA ASP A 279 -5.07 23.63 -22.11
C ASP A 279 -4.19 23.71 -20.85
N ILE A 280 -2.90 23.39 -21.03
CA ILE A 280 -1.90 23.41 -19.95
C ILE A 280 -1.78 24.80 -19.30
N PRO A 281 -1.54 25.89 -20.07
CA PRO A 281 -1.49 27.25 -19.51
C PRO A 281 -2.72 27.61 -18.67
N ALA A 282 -3.93 27.37 -19.19
CA ALA A 282 -5.16 27.78 -18.52
C ALA A 282 -5.41 26.99 -17.22
N ILE A 283 -5.12 25.68 -17.21
CA ILE A 283 -5.26 24.84 -16.01
C ILE A 283 -4.25 25.27 -14.92
N ARG A 284 -3.02 25.60 -15.34
CA ARG A 284 -1.99 26.09 -14.41
C ARG A 284 -2.32 27.47 -13.85
N GLU A 285 -2.87 28.37 -14.68
CA GLU A 285 -3.34 29.70 -14.25
C GLU A 285 -4.53 29.60 -13.27
N ALA A 286 -5.39 28.58 -13.45
CA ALA A 286 -6.45 28.27 -12.50
C ALA A 286 -5.94 27.64 -11.18
N GLY A 287 -4.63 27.40 -11.04
CA GLY A 287 -3.99 26.95 -9.80
C GLY A 287 -3.98 25.44 -9.57
N PHE A 288 -4.20 24.63 -10.61
CA PHE A 288 -4.24 23.17 -10.49
C PHE A 288 -2.91 22.51 -10.89
N ASP A 289 -2.58 21.41 -10.23
CA ASP A 289 -1.44 20.56 -10.58
C ASP A 289 -1.80 19.69 -11.80
N LEU A 290 -0.88 19.61 -12.76
CA LEU A 290 -1.04 18.83 -13.99
C LEU A 290 -0.36 17.47 -13.94
N THR A 291 0.30 17.13 -12.84
CA THR A 291 0.78 15.77 -12.57
C THR A 291 -0.36 14.79 -12.79
N THR A 292 -0.21 13.92 -13.79
CA THR A 292 -1.26 13.05 -14.33
C THR A 292 -0.95 11.59 -14.02
N PRO A 293 -1.65 10.98 -13.04
CA PRO A 293 -1.52 9.54 -12.79
C PRO A 293 -2.00 8.68 -13.97
N VAL A 294 -1.22 7.66 -14.30
CA VAL A 294 -1.51 6.60 -15.25
C VAL A 294 -1.39 5.27 -14.50
N LEU A 295 -2.53 4.64 -14.23
CA LEU A 295 -2.65 3.49 -13.33
C LEU A 295 -3.21 2.28 -14.03
N ILE A 296 -2.84 1.10 -13.54
CA ILE A 296 -3.51 -0.17 -13.83
C ILE A 296 -4.42 -0.47 -12.64
N SER A 297 -5.72 -0.28 -12.81
CA SER A 297 -6.71 -0.41 -11.73
C SER A 297 -6.86 -1.84 -11.24
N ASN A 298 -6.75 -2.83 -12.12
CA ASN A 298 -6.74 -4.25 -11.78
C ASN A 298 -5.31 -4.79 -11.56
N SER A 299 -4.39 -3.98 -11.03
CA SER A 299 -2.98 -4.39 -10.88
C SER A 299 -2.74 -5.61 -10.01
N ASP A 300 -3.69 -5.96 -9.14
CA ASP A 300 -3.63 -7.14 -8.26
C ASP A 300 -3.82 -8.47 -9.02
N ASP A 301 -4.33 -8.42 -10.25
CA ASP A 301 -4.49 -9.58 -11.12
C ASP A 301 -3.16 -9.99 -11.81
N PHE A 302 -2.11 -9.17 -11.66
CA PHE A 302 -0.81 -9.37 -12.28
C PHE A 302 0.30 -9.61 -11.25
N THR A 303 1.30 -10.38 -11.62
CA THR A 303 2.47 -10.68 -10.76
C THR A 303 3.26 -9.40 -10.45
N ASP A 304 3.55 -8.57 -11.45
CA ASP A 304 4.14 -7.25 -11.21
C ASP A 304 3.91 -6.25 -12.34
N VAL A 305 4.12 -4.96 -12.03
CA VAL A 305 4.04 -3.85 -12.98
C VAL A 305 5.33 -3.04 -12.87
N LEU A 306 6.15 -3.06 -13.92
CA LEU A 306 7.46 -2.44 -13.93
C LEU A 306 7.44 -1.17 -14.79
N PRO A 307 7.80 -0.01 -14.23
CA PRO A 307 7.96 1.21 -15.02
C PRO A 307 9.24 1.17 -15.86
N HIS A 308 9.18 1.73 -17.06
CA HIS A 308 10.36 1.97 -17.89
C HIS A 308 11.02 3.29 -17.45
N GLY A 309 12.33 3.23 -17.22
CA GLY A 309 13.08 4.28 -16.55
C GLY A 309 13.76 5.27 -17.49
N THR A 310 13.09 6.38 -17.77
CA THR A 310 13.70 7.62 -18.26
C THR A 310 13.08 8.81 -17.53
N ALA A 311 13.83 9.88 -17.27
CA ALA A 311 13.27 11.08 -16.63
C ALA A 311 12.26 11.81 -17.55
N GLN A 312 12.42 11.65 -18.86
CA GLN A 312 11.55 12.23 -19.88
C GLN A 312 11.02 11.09 -20.76
N ILE A 313 9.76 11.21 -21.18
CA ILE A 313 9.11 10.22 -22.05
C ILE A 313 8.30 10.92 -23.13
N SER A 314 8.29 10.35 -24.33
CA SER A 314 7.41 10.78 -25.42
C SER A 314 6.15 9.94 -25.48
N ALA A 315 5.03 10.53 -25.89
CA ALA A 315 3.80 9.78 -26.14
C ALA A 315 4.06 8.62 -27.14
N GLY A 316 3.58 7.43 -26.81
CA GLY A 316 3.80 6.20 -27.58
C GLY A 316 5.03 5.39 -27.20
N GLU A 317 5.99 5.94 -26.46
CA GLU A 317 7.14 5.18 -25.94
C GLU A 317 6.70 4.18 -24.85
N PRO A 318 7.42 3.06 -24.63
CA PRO A 318 7.08 2.13 -23.57
C PRO A 318 7.10 2.79 -22.18
N LEU A 319 5.98 2.72 -21.45
CA LEU A 319 5.83 3.31 -20.12
C LEU A 319 5.85 2.24 -19.03
N LEU A 320 5.02 1.19 -19.14
CA LEU A 320 4.94 0.11 -18.15
C LEU A 320 5.03 -1.26 -18.84
N SER A 321 5.69 -2.21 -18.18
CA SER A 321 5.68 -3.63 -18.51
C SER A 321 4.84 -4.37 -17.49
N ILE A 322 3.95 -5.25 -17.96
CA ILE A 322 3.11 -6.10 -17.10
C ILE A 322 3.71 -7.50 -17.07
N ILE A 323 3.93 -8.03 -15.87
CA ILE A 323 4.31 -9.43 -15.65
C ILE A 323 3.06 -10.18 -15.22
N ARG A 324 2.61 -11.11 -16.05
CA ARG A 324 1.48 -12.01 -15.77
C ARG A 324 1.96 -13.18 -14.92
#